data_AF-A0A7V9G471-F1
#
_entry.id   AF-A0A7V9G471-F1
#
_cell.length_a   1.000
_cell.length_b   1.000
_cell.length_c   1.000
_cell.angle_alpha   90.00
_cell.angle_beta   90.00
_cell.angle_gamma   90.00
#
_symmetry.space_group_name_H-M   'P 1'
#
loop_
_entity.id
_entity.type
_entity.pdbx_description
1 polymer ?
#
loop_
_entity_poly.entity_id
_entity_poly.type
_entity_poly.pdbx_seq_one_letter_code
_entity_poly.pdbx_strand_id
1 'polypeptide(L)'
;MDRLEAASLAFKIAGIYVMVAAVKLVPTIALPLREALRATRVSWVDIAVIGVPLVVSCTALAILAYVLIAHSHRLAERSLGEPRQREIDFRPTSDALQVMAFAIVGLVLLAEGIPRMIDLAAGAYASREVLAPYLRDNAVDCIVLFLQLSAGYWLFFGPRSAARVWSRLSGVRPAEPPPPAAP
;
A
#
# COMPACT_ATOMS: atom_id res chain seq x y z
N MET A 1 22.37 15.12 -0.25
CA MET A 1 20.97 14.73 0.00
C MET A 1 21.03 13.57 0.96
N ASP A 2 20.55 13.78 2.17
CA ASP A 2 20.73 12.82 3.27
C ASP A 2 19.79 11.61 3.03
N ARG A 3 20.18 10.40 3.48
CA ARG A 3 19.36 9.18 3.25
C ARG A 3 17.95 9.32 3.81
N LEU A 4 17.86 9.99 4.94
CA LEU A 4 16.60 10.28 5.60
C LEU A 4 15.76 11.27 4.79
N GLU A 5 16.38 12.24 4.11
CA GLU A 5 15.70 13.11 3.15
C GLU A 5 15.21 12.34 1.93
N ALA A 6 16.03 11.43 1.39
CA ALA A 6 15.65 10.57 0.27
C ALA A 6 14.48 9.64 0.64
N ALA A 7 14.52 9.04 1.82
CA ALA A 7 13.44 8.20 2.33
C ALA A 7 12.17 8.99 2.61
N SER A 8 12.29 10.17 3.24
CA SER A 8 11.18 11.09 3.45
C SER A 8 10.55 11.52 2.12
N LEU A 9 11.37 11.86 1.13
CA LEU A 9 10.91 12.20 -0.22
C LEU A 9 10.17 11.01 -0.87
N ALA A 10 10.71 9.80 -0.73
CA ALA A 10 10.09 8.61 -1.29
C ALA A 10 8.73 8.29 -0.65
N PHE A 11 8.59 8.44 0.68
CA PHE A 11 7.30 8.33 1.37
C PHE A 11 6.32 9.43 0.96
N LYS A 12 6.80 10.67 0.72
CA LYS A 12 5.94 11.75 0.18
C LYS A 12 5.45 11.43 -1.23
N ILE A 13 6.32 10.96 -2.12
CA ILE A 13 5.96 10.55 -3.48
C ILE A 13 4.94 9.40 -3.42
N ALA A 14 5.16 8.41 -2.55
CA ALA A 14 4.21 7.32 -2.34
C ALA A 14 2.86 7.83 -1.79
N GLY A 15 2.87 8.79 -0.86
CA GLY A 15 1.66 9.45 -0.39
C GLY A 15 0.89 10.19 -1.48
N ILE A 16 1.61 10.90 -2.37
CA ILE A 16 1.01 11.54 -3.56
C ILE A 16 0.41 10.47 -4.48
N TYR A 17 1.11 9.36 -4.70
CA TYR A 17 0.59 8.24 -5.48
C TYR A 17 -0.72 7.68 -4.90
N VAL A 18 -0.75 7.42 -3.60
CA VAL A 18 -1.95 6.96 -2.87
C VAL A 18 -3.10 7.98 -3.03
N MET A 19 -2.80 9.28 -2.96
CA MET A 19 -3.79 10.34 -3.19
C MET A 19 -4.36 10.28 -4.62
N VAL A 20 -3.50 10.12 -5.63
CA VAL A 20 -3.92 9.98 -7.04
C VAL A 20 -4.76 8.73 -7.23
N ALA A 21 -4.41 7.61 -6.59
CA ALA A 21 -5.20 6.39 -6.61
C ALA A 21 -6.59 6.59 -5.98
N ALA A 22 -6.67 7.34 -4.88
CA ALA A 22 -7.94 7.71 -4.25
C ALA A 22 -8.84 8.56 -5.16
N VAL A 23 -8.25 9.48 -5.93
CA VAL A 23 -9.01 10.27 -6.93
C VAL A 23 -9.54 9.39 -8.06
N LYS A 24 -8.73 8.41 -8.52
CA LYS A 24 -9.15 7.46 -9.58
C LYS A 24 -10.28 6.53 -9.15
N LEU A 25 -10.46 6.31 -7.85
CA LEU A 25 -11.55 5.53 -7.28
C LEU A 25 -12.91 6.24 -7.37
N VAL A 26 -12.92 7.58 -7.38
CA VAL A 26 -14.14 8.37 -7.44
C VAL A 26 -15.04 7.98 -8.63
N PRO A 27 -14.57 7.97 -9.90
CA PRO A 27 -15.43 7.60 -11.03
C PRO A 27 -15.93 6.15 -10.99
N THR A 28 -15.08 5.19 -10.59
CA THR A 28 -15.42 3.76 -10.55
C THR A 28 -16.62 3.48 -9.65
N ILE A 29 -16.78 4.27 -8.58
CA ILE A 29 -17.83 4.05 -7.58
C ILE A 29 -18.96 5.09 -7.69
N ALA A 30 -18.67 6.29 -8.22
CA ALA A 30 -19.69 7.30 -8.49
C ALA A 30 -20.67 6.87 -9.58
N LEU A 31 -20.24 6.06 -10.56
CA LEU A 31 -21.11 5.52 -11.61
C LEU A 31 -22.20 4.57 -11.03
N PRO A 32 -21.85 3.51 -10.28
CA PRO A 32 -22.83 2.67 -9.58
C PRO A 32 -23.74 3.46 -8.63
N LEU A 33 -23.19 4.43 -7.89
CA LEU A 33 -23.97 5.26 -6.96
C LEU A 33 -25.00 6.13 -7.72
N ARG A 34 -24.60 6.71 -8.85
CA ARG A 34 -25.50 7.51 -9.70
C ARG A 34 -26.60 6.65 -10.32
N GLU A 35 -26.29 5.43 -10.71
CA GLU A 35 -27.29 4.47 -11.22
C GLU A 35 -28.25 4.03 -10.12
N ALA A 36 -27.72 3.70 -8.93
CA ALA A 36 -28.53 3.40 -7.76
C ALA A 36 -29.48 4.56 -7.42
N LEU A 37 -29.00 5.81 -7.42
CA LEU A 37 -29.82 7.01 -7.15
C LEU A 37 -30.89 7.29 -8.21
N ARG A 38 -30.70 6.81 -9.45
CA ARG A 38 -31.68 6.95 -10.55
C ARG A 38 -32.74 5.86 -10.56
N ALA A 39 -32.51 4.75 -9.84
CA ALA A 39 -33.50 3.69 -9.74
C ALA A 39 -34.73 4.17 -8.95
N THR A 40 -35.92 3.88 -9.47
CA THR A 40 -37.20 4.39 -8.95
C THR A 40 -37.55 3.91 -7.52
N ARG A 41 -36.80 2.95 -6.98
CA ARG A 41 -36.90 2.43 -5.62
C ARG A 41 -35.51 2.20 -5.03
N VAL A 42 -34.84 3.27 -4.65
CA VAL A 42 -33.57 3.18 -3.92
C VAL A 42 -33.88 2.81 -2.47
N SER A 43 -33.46 1.63 -2.03
CA SER A 43 -33.49 1.32 -0.61
C SER A 43 -32.35 2.05 0.10
N TRP A 44 -32.59 2.53 1.33
CA TRP A 44 -31.51 3.01 2.20
C TRP A 44 -30.39 1.98 2.38
N VAL A 45 -30.73 0.69 2.24
CA VAL A 45 -29.77 -0.41 2.26
C VAL A 45 -28.82 -0.34 1.06
N ASP A 46 -29.30 -0.02 -0.14
CA ASP A 46 -28.46 0.07 -1.34
C ASP A 46 -27.48 1.26 -1.25
N ILE A 47 -27.96 2.40 -0.71
CA ILE A 47 -27.11 3.57 -0.44
C ILE A 47 -26.07 3.24 0.63
N ALA A 48 -26.44 2.54 1.71
CA ALA A 48 -25.49 2.17 2.75
C ALA A 48 -24.44 1.18 2.24
N VAL A 49 -24.84 0.17 1.46
CA VAL A 49 -23.92 -0.87 0.99
C VAL A 49 -22.96 -0.37 -0.09
N ILE A 50 -23.36 0.58 -0.93
CA ILE A 50 -22.46 1.15 -1.96
C ILE A 50 -21.73 2.39 -1.44
N GLY A 51 -22.44 3.27 -0.73
CA GLY A 51 -21.94 4.55 -0.27
C GLY A 51 -21.02 4.47 0.95
N VAL A 52 -21.25 3.55 1.90
CA VAL A 52 -20.38 3.44 3.09
C VAL A 52 -18.99 2.92 2.71
N PRO A 53 -18.83 1.83 1.93
CA PRO A 53 -17.50 1.38 1.52
C PRO A 53 -16.76 2.43 0.67
N LEU A 54 -17.47 3.20 -0.15
CA LEU A 54 -16.90 4.34 -0.89
C LEU A 54 -16.28 5.36 0.05
N VAL A 55 -17.10 5.89 0.96
CA VAL A 55 -16.66 6.94 1.88
C VAL A 55 -15.54 6.40 2.75
N VAL A 56 -15.67 5.19 3.29
CA VAL A 56 -14.64 4.56 4.12
C VAL A 56 -13.33 4.40 3.34
N SER A 57 -13.36 3.91 2.10
CA SER A 57 -12.15 3.67 1.32
C SER A 57 -11.47 4.95 0.85
N CYS A 58 -12.24 5.92 0.35
CA CYS A 58 -11.70 7.24 -0.02
C CYS A 58 -11.11 7.95 1.20
N THR A 59 -11.79 7.90 2.34
CA THR A 59 -11.31 8.51 3.59
C THR A 59 -10.07 7.77 4.12
N ALA A 60 -10.07 6.43 4.08
CA ALA A 60 -8.93 5.63 4.50
C ALA A 60 -7.68 5.90 3.65
N LEU A 61 -7.83 5.99 2.31
CA LEU A 61 -6.73 6.32 1.41
C LEU A 61 -6.26 7.76 1.59
N ALA A 62 -7.16 8.72 1.79
CA ALA A 62 -6.81 10.10 2.07
C ALA A 62 -6.06 10.23 3.40
N ILE A 63 -6.50 9.53 4.45
CA ILE A 63 -5.81 9.45 5.74
C ILE A 63 -4.44 8.80 5.55
N LEU A 64 -4.33 7.70 4.79
CA LEU A 64 -3.07 7.03 4.53
C LEU A 64 -2.09 7.96 3.79
N ALA A 65 -2.55 8.63 2.73
CA ALA A 65 -1.76 9.62 1.99
C ALA A 65 -1.31 10.77 2.91
N TYR A 66 -2.21 11.29 3.74
CA TYR A 66 -1.87 12.32 4.72
C TYR A 66 -0.82 11.84 5.72
N VAL A 67 -0.98 10.63 6.29
CA VAL A 67 -0.01 10.04 7.22
C VAL A 67 1.36 9.89 6.54
N LEU A 68 1.40 9.40 5.31
CA LEU A 68 2.64 9.26 4.53
C LEU A 68 3.33 10.59 4.29
N ILE A 69 2.58 11.63 3.93
CA ILE A 69 3.15 12.96 3.63
C ILE A 69 3.58 13.67 4.92
N ALA A 70 2.67 13.79 5.89
CA ALA A 70 2.88 14.54 7.13
C ALA A 70 3.87 13.85 8.08
N HIS A 71 3.89 12.51 8.10
CA HIS A 71 4.78 11.72 8.96
C HIS A 71 5.92 11.04 8.19
N SER A 72 6.17 11.46 6.94
CA SER A 72 7.25 10.96 6.07
C SER A 72 8.60 10.85 6.77
N HIS A 73 8.98 11.89 7.54
CA HIS A 73 10.24 11.91 8.29
C HIS A 73 10.30 10.83 9.38
N ARG A 74 9.21 10.62 10.12
CA ARG A 74 9.14 9.58 11.17
C ARG A 74 9.12 8.17 10.57
N LEU A 75 8.46 8.00 9.43
CA LEU A 75 8.44 6.73 8.69
C LEU A 75 9.82 6.40 8.11
N ALA A 76 10.53 7.40 7.58
CA ALA A 76 11.91 7.29 7.15
C ALA A 76 12.82 6.80 8.29
N GLU A 77 12.81 7.49 9.44
CA GLU A 77 13.55 7.08 10.65
C GLU A 77 13.24 5.63 11.06
N ARG A 78 11.95 5.28 11.15
CA ARG A 78 11.51 3.94 11.57
C ARG A 78 11.97 2.85 10.59
N SER A 79 11.91 3.12 9.29
CA SER A 79 12.31 2.18 8.24
C SER A 79 13.82 1.92 8.23
N LEU A 80 14.62 2.98 8.33
CA LEU A 80 16.08 2.92 8.36
C LEU A 80 16.60 2.38 9.69
N GLY A 81 15.84 2.53 10.79
CA GLY A 81 16.26 2.05 12.10
C GLY A 81 17.34 2.91 12.74
N GLU A 82 17.55 4.10 12.20
CA GLU A 82 18.43 5.11 12.78
C GLU A 82 17.71 5.74 13.98
N PRO A 83 18.20 5.53 15.22
CA PRO A 83 17.80 6.40 16.32
C PRO A 83 18.24 7.83 15.99
N ARG A 84 17.58 8.82 16.60
CA ARG A 84 17.70 10.28 16.45
C ARG A 84 19.11 10.89 16.69
N GLN A 85 20.19 10.13 16.51
CA GLN A 85 21.57 10.57 16.67
C GLN A 85 22.06 11.16 15.35
N ARG A 86 22.44 12.44 15.44
CA ARG A 86 22.67 13.38 14.36
C ARG A 86 24.06 13.27 13.72
N GLU A 87 24.76 12.17 13.94
CA GLU A 87 26.08 11.90 13.41
C GLU A 87 26.15 10.40 13.12
N ILE A 88 26.64 10.04 11.92
CA ILE A 88 27.56 8.91 11.65
C ILE A 88 27.45 8.52 10.16
N ASP A 89 28.61 8.68 9.49
CA ASP A 89 29.10 8.11 8.24
C ASP A 89 28.18 8.01 7.00
N PHE A 90 28.53 8.86 6.02
CA PHE A 90 27.96 8.99 4.68
C PHE A 90 28.36 7.82 3.75
N ARG A 91 27.99 6.58 4.07
CA ARG A 91 28.09 5.47 3.09
C ARG A 91 26.75 4.84 2.80
N PRO A 92 26.16 5.03 1.60
CA PRO A 92 24.93 4.35 1.19
C PRO A 92 25.15 2.84 1.15
N THR A 93 24.92 2.15 2.26
CA THR A 93 24.75 0.70 2.32
C THR A 93 23.53 0.32 1.49
N SER A 94 23.75 -0.51 0.48
CA SER A 94 22.73 -1.04 -0.44
C SER A 94 21.50 -1.61 0.28
N ASP A 95 21.70 -2.17 1.46
CA ASP A 95 20.65 -2.75 2.30
C ASP A 95 19.57 -1.73 2.72
N ALA A 96 19.97 -0.50 3.07
CA ALA A 96 19.03 0.54 3.48
C ALA A 96 18.10 1.00 2.35
N LEU A 97 18.67 1.14 1.13
CA LEU A 97 17.90 1.47 -0.06
C LEU A 97 16.94 0.34 -0.44
N GLN A 98 17.35 -0.91 -0.25
CA GLN A 98 16.54 -2.07 -0.54
C GLN A 98 15.35 -2.22 0.42
N VAL A 99 15.56 -2.00 1.72
CA VAL A 99 14.49 -1.95 2.73
C VAL A 99 13.47 -0.87 2.37
N MET A 100 13.94 0.32 1.99
CA MET A 100 13.07 1.42 1.59
C MET A 100 12.27 1.10 0.32
N ALA A 101 12.92 0.50 -0.69
CA ALA A 101 12.25 0.07 -1.91
C ALA A 101 11.15 -0.95 -1.63
N PHE A 102 11.40 -1.96 -0.79
CA PHE A 102 10.37 -2.93 -0.40
C PHE A 102 9.20 -2.28 0.33
N ALA A 103 9.46 -1.31 1.22
CA ALA A 103 8.38 -0.59 1.88
C ALA A 103 7.49 0.15 0.87
N ILE A 104 8.09 0.88 -0.07
CA ILE A 104 7.34 1.65 -1.09
C ILE A 104 6.56 0.71 -2.01
N VAL A 105 7.18 -0.37 -2.49
CA VAL A 105 6.51 -1.38 -3.33
C VAL A 105 5.35 -2.03 -2.58
N GLY A 106 5.55 -2.39 -1.31
CA GLY A 106 4.49 -2.95 -0.47
C GLY A 106 3.30 -2.01 -0.32
N LEU A 107 3.57 -0.73 -0.10
CA LEU A 107 2.56 0.31 -0.01
C LEU A 107 1.78 0.49 -1.33
N VAL A 108 2.48 0.48 -2.46
CA VAL A 108 1.86 0.57 -3.80
C VAL A 108 0.94 -0.62 -4.04
N LEU A 109 1.38 -1.84 -3.74
CA LEU A 109 0.57 -3.05 -3.86
C LEU A 109 -0.71 -2.98 -3.01
N LEU A 110 -0.61 -2.47 -1.78
CA LEU A 110 -1.76 -2.26 -0.90
C LEU A 110 -2.72 -1.20 -1.46
N ALA A 111 -2.18 -0.06 -1.92
CA ALA A 111 -2.96 1.04 -2.47
C ALA A 111 -3.73 0.62 -3.74
N GLU A 112 -3.13 -0.21 -4.59
CA GLU A 112 -3.78 -0.76 -5.79
C GLU A 112 -4.74 -1.91 -5.49
N GLY A 113 -4.52 -2.65 -4.40
CA GLY A 113 -5.41 -3.72 -3.97
C GLY A 113 -6.76 -3.21 -3.48
N ILE A 114 -6.79 -2.02 -2.85
CA ILE A 114 -8.02 -1.42 -2.32
C ILE A 114 -9.08 -1.22 -3.42
N PRO A 115 -8.79 -0.58 -4.57
CA PRO A 115 -9.75 -0.48 -5.67
C PRO A 115 -10.30 -1.81 -6.16
N ARG A 116 -9.42 -2.78 -6.43
CA ARG A 116 -9.85 -4.12 -6.88
C ARG A 116 -10.76 -4.81 -5.87
N MET A 117 -10.48 -4.64 -4.58
CA MET A 117 -11.32 -5.19 -3.51
C MET A 117 -12.72 -4.58 -3.53
N ILE A 118 -12.82 -3.28 -3.77
CA ILE A 118 -14.10 -2.57 -3.86
C ILE A 118 -14.87 -3.02 -5.10
N ASP A 119 -14.21 -3.15 -6.26
CA ASP A 119 -14.84 -3.61 -7.49
C ASP A 119 -15.41 -5.03 -7.34
N LEU A 120 -14.65 -5.94 -6.75
CA LEU A 120 -15.11 -7.31 -6.47
C LEU A 120 -16.29 -7.32 -5.48
N ALA A 121 -16.24 -6.50 -4.43
CA ALA A 121 -17.31 -6.39 -3.46
C ALA A 121 -18.59 -5.78 -4.07
N ALA A 122 -18.46 -4.75 -4.89
CA ALA A 122 -19.56 -4.11 -5.59
C ALA A 122 -20.22 -5.07 -6.58
N GLY A 123 -19.44 -5.80 -7.37
CA GLY A 123 -19.97 -6.80 -8.31
C GLY A 123 -20.60 -8.01 -7.60
N ALA A 124 -20.04 -8.45 -6.47
CA ALA A 124 -20.63 -9.49 -5.64
C ALA A 124 -21.98 -9.07 -5.05
N TYR A 125 -22.11 -7.81 -4.64
CA TYR A 125 -23.37 -7.25 -4.17
C TYR A 125 -24.41 -7.12 -5.30
N ALA A 126 -24.01 -6.59 -6.46
CA ALA A 126 -24.87 -6.48 -7.63
C ALA A 126 -25.40 -7.86 -8.08
N SER A 127 -24.58 -8.89 -7.93
CA SER A 127 -24.89 -10.28 -8.31
C SER A 127 -25.35 -11.13 -7.12
N ARG A 128 -25.90 -10.55 -6.04
CA ARG A 128 -26.24 -11.28 -4.80
C ARG A 128 -27.13 -12.51 -4.99
N GLU A 129 -28.01 -12.50 -5.99
CA GLU A 129 -28.89 -13.63 -6.31
C GLU A 129 -28.16 -14.80 -6.99
N VAL A 130 -26.96 -14.55 -7.50
CA VAL A 130 -26.06 -15.48 -8.20
C VAL A 130 -24.63 -15.34 -7.66
N LEU A 131 -24.50 -15.18 -6.34
CA LEU A 131 -23.21 -14.93 -5.69
C LEU A 131 -22.21 -16.08 -5.88
N ALA A 132 -22.67 -17.33 -5.76
CA ALA A 132 -21.82 -18.51 -5.89
C ALA A 132 -21.16 -18.64 -7.28
N PRO A 133 -21.90 -18.53 -8.42
CA PRO A 133 -21.26 -18.50 -9.73
C PRO A 133 -20.39 -17.25 -9.94
N TYR A 134 -20.81 -16.07 -9.46
CA TYR A 134 -19.98 -14.85 -9.55
C TYR A 134 -18.62 -15.03 -8.87
N LEU A 135 -18.59 -15.56 -7.64
CA LEU A 135 -17.34 -15.82 -6.92
C LEU A 135 -16.50 -16.90 -7.58
N ARG A 136 -17.13 -17.89 -8.22
CA ARG A 136 -16.42 -18.93 -8.97
C ARG A 136 -15.74 -18.36 -10.21
N ASP A 137 -16.44 -17.50 -10.93
CA ASP A 137 -15.93 -16.86 -12.16
C ASP A 137 -14.80 -15.85 -11.84
N ASN A 138 -14.86 -15.21 -10.67
CA ASN A 138 -13.85 -14.28 -10.17
C ASN A 138 -12.85 -14.93 -9.19
N ALA A 139 -12.81 -16.26 -9.09
CA ALA A 139 -11.98 -16.95 -8.09
C ALA A 139 -10.48 -16.64 -8.26
N VAL A 140 -10.03 -16.55 -9.52
CA VAL A 140 -8.65 -16.19 -9.86
C VAL A 140 -8.34 -14.76 -9.40
N ASP A 141 -9.23 -13.81 -9.65
CA ASP A 141 -9.05 -12.41 -9.24
C ASP A 141 -9.03 -12.26 -7.71
N CYS A 142 -9.88 -13.02 -7.00
CA CYS A 142 -9.86 -13.09 -5.54
C CYS A 142 -8.52 -13.63 -5.01
N ILE A 143 -7.97 -14.68 -5.63
CA ILE A 143 -6.67 -15.25 -5.23
C ILE A 143 -5.54 -14.25 -5.52
N VAL A 144 -5.54 -13.63 -6.70
CA VAL A 144 -4.54 -12.62 -7.09
C VAL A 144 -4.59 -11.44 -6.14
N LEU A 145 -5.79 -10.94 -5.82
CA LEU A 145 -5.98 -9.86 -4.88
C LEU A 145 -5.50 -10.25 -3.47
N PHE A 146 -5.82 -11.45 -3.01
CA PHE A 146 -5.37 -11.96 -1.71
C PHE A 146 -3.84 -12.03 -1.64
N LEU A 147 -3.18 -12.55 -2.68
CA LEU A 147 -1.73 -12.60 -2.79
C LEU A 147 -1.12 -11.21 -2.85
N GLN A 148 -1.71 -10.30 -3.63
CA GLN A 148 -1.27 -8.91 -3.74
C GLN A 148 -1.33 -8.18 -2.40
N LEU A 149 -2.44 -8.30 -1.67
CA LEU A 149 -2.61 -7.67 -0.35
C LEU A 149 -1.67 -8.30 0.69
N SER A 150 -1.53 -9.62 0.68
CA SER A 150 -0.64 -10.33 1.61
C SER A 150 0.83 -9.98 1.36
N ALA A 151 1.27 -9.95 0.09
CA ALA A 151 2.61 -9.53 -0.28
C ALA A 151 2.83 -8.06 0.03
N GLY A 152 1.89 -7.18 -0.30
CA GLY A 152 1.95 -5.76 0.00
C GLY A 152 2.08 -5.49 1.51
N TYR A 153 1.25 -6.16 2.32
CA TYR A 153 1.30 -6.09 3.78
C TYR A 153 2.65 -6.54 4.32
N TRP A 154 3.14 -7.70 3.87
CA TRP A 154 4.42 -8.25 4.31
C TRP A 154 5.60 -7.34 3.93
N LEU A 155 5.62 -6.80 2.71
CA LEU A 155 6.66 -5.89 2.24
C LEU A 155 6.63 -4.53 2.96
N PHE A 156 5.45 -3.99 3.26
CA PHE A 156 5.30 -2.69 3.90
C PHE A 156 5.61 -2.73 5.41
N PHE A 157 5.09 -3.72 6.13
CA PHE A 157 5.30 -3.84 7.59
C PHE A 157 6.56 -4.62 7.97
N GLY A 158 7.06 -5.47 7.08
CA GLY A 158 8.26 -6.28 7.27
C GLY A 158 9.36 -6.04 6.22
N PRO A 159 9.73 -4.79 5.88
CA PRO A 159 10.69 -4.54 4.79
C PRO A 159 12.09 -5.09 5.10
N ARG A 160 12.50 -5.13 6.38
CA ARG A 160 13.76 -5.75 6.82
C ARG A 160 13.76 -7.28 6.73
N SER A 161 12.62 -7.93 6.95
CA SER A 161 12.49 -9.37 6.72
C SER A 161 12.51 -9.66 5.22
N ALA A 162 11.85 -8.85 4.41
CA ALA A 162 11.87 -8.98 2.95
C ALA A 162 13.29 -8.79 2.38
N ALA A 163 14.02 -7.78 2.83
CA ALA A 163 15.42 -7.58 2.45
C ALA A 163 16.32 -8.77 2.81
N ARG A 164 16.16 -9.33 4.02
CA ARG A 164 16.90 -10.53 4.45
C ARG A 164 16.54 -11.78 3.65
N VAL A 165 15.28 -11.96 3.27
CA VAL A 165 14.87 -13.08 2.42
C VAL A 165 15.45 -12.89 1.01
N TRP A 166 15.40 -11.66 0.48
CA TRP A 166 15.95 -11.37 -0.83
C TRP A 166 17.47 -11.57 -0.89
N SER A 167 18.23 -11.11 0.10
CA SER A 167 19.69 -11.30 0.12
C SER A 167 20.09 -12.78 0.19
N ARG A 168 19.27 -13.62 0.83
CA ARG A 168 19.43 -15.09 0.80
C ARG A 168 19.14 -15.68 -0.59
N LEU A 169 18.13 -15.16 -1.28
CA LEU A 169 17.73 -15.64 -2.62
C LEU A 169 18.66 -15.16 -3.73
N SER A 170 19.14 -13.92 -3.65
CA SER A 170 20.01 -13.32 -4.67
C SER A 170 21.47 -13.74 -4.54
N GLY A 171 21.84 -14.40 -3.45
CA GLY A 171 23.23 -14.78 -3.15
C GLY A 171 24.15 -13.60 -2.85
N VAL A 172 23.62 -12.37 -2.81
CA VAL A 172 24.37 -11.15 -2.52
C VAL A 172 24.50 -11.02 -1.00
N ARG A 173 25.67 -11.39 -0.46
CA ARG A 173 25.99 -11.16 0.95
C ARG A 173 26.08 -9.63 1.20
N PRO A 174 25.49 -9.11 2.28
CA PRO A 174 25.73 -7.73 2.69
C PRO A 174 27.24 -7.54 2.90
N ALA A 175 27.79 -6.44 2.40
CA ALA A 175 29.20 -6.12 2.57
C ALA A 175 29.57 -6.17 4.06
N GLU A 176 30.55 -7.00 4.38
CA GLU A 176 31.05 -7.16 5.74
C GLU A 176 31.62 -5.79 6.22
N PRO A 177 31.27 -5.33 7.43
CA PRO A 177 31.80 -4.06 7.92
C PRO A 177 33.33 -4.13 7.97
N PRO A 178 34.03 -3.04 7.62
CA PRO A 178 35.48 -3.01 7.66
C PRO A 178 35.97 -3.37 9.07
N PRO A 179 37.04 -4.17 9.18
CA PRO A 179 37.58 -4.54 10.48
C PRO A 179 37.93 -3.26 11.26
N PRO A 180 37.72 -3.24 12.58
CA PRO A 180 38.10 -2.11 13.40
C PRO A 180 39.57 -1.79 13.14
N ALA A 181 39.88 -0.52 12.90
CA ALA A 181 41.25 -0.06 12.75
C ALA A 181 42.04 -0.55 13.97
N ALA A 182 43.11 -1.31 13.71
CA ALA A 182 44.04 -1.72 14.76
C ALA A 182 44.56 -0.46 15.48
N PRO A 183 44.75 -0.53 16.81
CA PRO A 183 44.96 0.63 17.69
C PRO A 183 46.18 1.48 17.34
#